data_AF-A0A8J7YE66-F1
#
_entry.id   AF-A0A8J7YE66-F1
#
_cell.length_a   1.000
_cell.length_b   1.000
_cell.length_c   1.000
_cell.angle_alpha   90.00
_cell.angle_beta   90.00
_cell.angle_gamma   90.00
#
_symmetry.space_group_name_H-M   'P 1'
#
loop_
_entity.id
_entity.type
_entity.pdbx_description
1 polymer ?
#
loop_
_entity_poly.entity_id
_entity_poly.type
_entity_poly.pdbx_seq_one_letter_code
_entity_poly.pdbx_strand_id
1 'polypeptide(L)' 'MPRWSDPAPCDDDERLFECPDCGKRLCTDLSTVSCDRCGVEMQNLSVPRPQ' A
#
# COMPACT_ATOMS: atom_id res chain seq x y z
N MET A 1 13.68 -15.36 17.87
CA MET A 1 13.58 -13.88 17.81
C MET A 1 13.27 -13.52 16.35
N PRO A 2 12.02 -13.36 15.93
CA PRO A 2 11.76 -12.88 14.58
C PRO A 2 12.26 -11.43 14.48
N ARG A 3 13.04 -11.15 13.45
CA ARG A 3 13.61 -9.83 13.17
C ARG A 3 12.48 -8.92 12.71
N TRP A 4 12.06 -8.00 13.58
CA TRP A 4 11.33 -6.79 13.19
C TRP A 4 12.20 -5.99 12.22
N SER A 5 12.01 -6.19 10.93
CA SER A 5 12.58 -5.35 9.89
C SER A 5 11.66 -5.38 8.68
N ASP A 6 10.40 -5.03 8.87
CA ASP A 6 9.66 -4.33 7.82
C ASP A 6 8.56 -3.47 8.47
N PRO A 7 8.45 -2.19 8.13
CA PRO A 7 7.48 -1.28 8.74
C PRO A 7 6.08 -1.83 8.52
N ALA A 8 5.39 -2.18 9.62
CA ALA A 8 4.08 -2.84 9.60
C ALA A 8 3.16 -2.25 8.51
N PRO A 9 2.77 -2.99 7.45
CA PRO A 9 1.95 -2.42 6.41
C PRO A 9 0.60 -3.12 6.41
N CYS A 10 -0.31 -2.64 7.24
CA CYS A 10 -1.72 -3.08 7.31
C CYS A 10 -1.94 -4.48 7.91
N ASP A 11 -3.18 -4.82 8.30
CA ASP A 11 -3.54 -6.16 8.78
C ASP A 11 -3.28 -7.23 7.70
N ASP A 12 -3.21 -8.51 8.08
CA ASP A 12 -2.81 -9.64 7.19
C ASP A 12 -3.67 -9.74 5.90
N ASP A 13 -4.93 -9.31 5.99
CA ASP A 13 -5.90 -9.30 4.88
C ASP A 13 -5.94 -7.96 4.11
N GLU A 14 -5.22 -6.95 4.58
CA GLU A 14 -5.21 -5.62 3.98
C GLU A 14 -3.96 -5.38 3.14
N ARG A 15 -4.14 -4.57 2.11
CA ARG A 15 -3.06 -4.18 1.21
C ARG A 15 -2.70 -2.71 1.39
N LEU A 16 -1.41 -2.42 1.36
CA LEU A 16 -0.85 -1.08 1.40
C LEU A 16 -0.83 -0.50 -0.01
N PHE A 17 -1.43 0.67 -0.16
CA PHE A 17 -1.42 1.46 -1.38
C PHE A 17 -0.72 2.80 -1.14
N GLU A 18 0.05 3.27 -2.11
CA GLU A 18 0.68 4.58 -2.08
C GLU A 18 0.34 5.38 -3.33
N CYS A 19 -0.06 6.64 -3.14
CA CYS A 19 -0.30 7.56 -4.25
C CYS A 19 1.04 8.06 -4.80
N PRO A 20 1.35 7.86 -6.10
CA PRO A 20 2.59 8.33 -6.70
C PRO A 20 2.70 9.86 -6.75
N ASP A 21 1.57 10.56 -6.70
CA ASP A 21 1.50 12.00 -6.91
C ASP A 21 1.64 12.81 -5.60
N CYS A 22 0.99 12.34 -4.53
CA CYS A 22 1.04 13.01 -3.21
C CYS A 22 1.75 12.21 -2.11
N GLY A 23 2.15 10.96 -2.35
CA GLY A 23 2.78 10.10 -1.36
C GLY A 23 1.86 9.63 -0.23
N LYS A 24 0.53 9.81 -0.38
CA LYS A 24 -0.44 9.33 0.61
C LYS A 24 -0.46 7.81 0.63
N ARG A 25 -0.42 7.23 1.83
CA ARG A 25 -0.48 5.78 2.06
C ARG A 25 -1.84 5.39 2.61
N LEU A 26 -2.40 4.27 2.17
CA LEU A 26 -3.68 3.76 2.61
C LEU A 26 -3.63 2.23 2.75
N CYS A 27 -4.21 1.72 3.83
CA CYS A 27 -4.46 0.29 4.05
C CYS A 27 -5.90 -0.04 3.68
N THR A 28 -6.10 -1.07 2.86
CA THR A 28 -7.43 -1.51 2.46
C THR A 28 -7.38 -2.91 1.87
N ASP A 29 -8.44 -3.70 2.07
CA ASP A 29 -8.62 -4.98 1.42
C ASP A 29 -8.95 -4.86 -0.08
N LEU A 30 -9.23 -3.65 -0.59
CA LEU A 30 -9.61 -3.43 -1.98
C LEU A 30 -8.45 -3.70 -2.96
N SER A 31 -8.79 -4.13 -4.17
CA SER A 31 -7.79 -4.42 -5.23
C SER A 31 -7.30 -3.17 -5.94
N THR A 32 -8.10 -2.11 -5.92
CA THR A 32 -7.83 -0.86 -6.62
C THR A 32 -8.36 0.28 -5.77
N VAL A 33 -7.52 1.28 -5.50
CA VAL A 33 -7.89 2.48 -4.77
C VAL A 33 -7.43 3.70 -5.53
N SER A 34 -8.31 4.69 -5.63
CA SER A 34 -7.99 6.02 -6.16
C SER A 34 -7.70 6.99 -5.02
N CYS A 35 -6.72 7.86 -5.24
CA CYS A 35 -6.39 8.90 -4.28
C CYS A 35 -7.45 10.00 -4.31
N ASP A 36 -8.21 10.17 -3.23
CA ASP A 36 -9.25 11.21 -3.12
C ASP A 36 -8.73 12.64 -3.39
N ARG A 37 -7.43 12.87 -3.14
CA ARG A 37 -6.78 14.18 -3.32
C ARG A 37 -6.35 14.45 -4.76
N CYS A 38 -5.78 13.44 -5.42
CA CYS A 38 -5.14 13.59 -6.73
C CYS A 38 -6.00 13.03 -7.87
N GLY A 39 -7.00 12.21 -7.55
CA GLY A 39 -7.82 11.49 -8.53
C GLY A 39 -7.10 10.36 -9.28
N VAL A 40 -5.83 10.09 -8.96
CA VAL A 40 -5.03 9.04 -9.62
C VAL A 40 -5.15 7.70 -8.91
N GLU A 41 -4.92 6.61 -9.63
CA GLU A 41 -4.84 5.27 -9.06
C GLU A 41 -3.61 5.14 -8.15
N MET A 42 -3.83 4.60 -6.95
CA MET A 42 -2.77 4.34 -5.98
C MET A 42 -2.07 3.02 -6.31
N GLN A 43 -0.75 2.98 -6.13
CA GLN A 43 0.06 1.80 -6.40
C GLN A 43 0.05 0.85 -5.22
N ASN A 44 -0.21 -0.42 -5.48
CA ASN A 44 -0.13 -1.47 -4.47
C ASN A 44 1.34 -1.77 -4.12
N LEU A 45 1.70 -1.56 -2.85
CA LEU A 45 3.02 -1.85 -2.30
C LEU A 45 3.09 -3.21 -1.60
N SER A 46 1.96 -3.89 -1.40
CA SER A 46 1.91 -5.22 -0.77
C SER A 46 2.39 -6.34 -1.68
N VAL A 47 2.43 -6.14 -2.99
CA VAL A 47 3.04 -7.12 -3.90
C VAL A 47 4.57 -6.98 -3.92
N PRO A 48 5.33 -8.01 -3.55
CA PRO A 48 6.77 -8.00 -3.78
C PRO A 48 7.01 -7.91 -5.29
N ARG A 49 7.88 -6.97 -5.69
CA ARG A 49 8.29 -6.81 -7.09
C ARG A 49 8.80 -8.17 -7.61
N PRO A 50 8.23 -8.75 -8.68
CA PRO A 50 8.83 -9.92 -9.31
C PRO A 50 10.24 -9.55 -9.81
N GLN A 51 11.23 -10.37 -9.45
CA GLN A 51 12.63 -10.25 -9.89
C GLN A 51 12.76 -10.54 -11.38
#